data_AF-A0A0T6UJB4-F1
#
_entry.id   AF-A0A0T6UJB4-F1
#
_cell.length_a   1.000
_cell.length_b   1.000
_cell.length_c   1.000
_cell.angle_alpha   90.00
_cell.angle_beta   90.00
_cell.angle_gamma   90.00
#
_symmetry.space_group_name_H-M   'P 1'
#
loop_
_entity.id
_entity.type
_entity.pdbx_description
1 polymer ?
#
loop_
_entity_poly.entity_id
_entity_poly.type
_entity_poly.pdbx_seq_one_letter_code
_entity_poly.pdbx_strand_id
1 'polypeptide(L)'
;MQLRQTRSRLSALILSCWLAAPLAFATDPAPILSSNEQGQYLQELKRTYQTQNERQALLAHCNQLLKTYALTAGYQVGQAKREDLTYQLREGDSGELLLREEKRDPQNHTLSVSNRVVPLFGVDPFVRYECPNSGITCTLRTPGDGSSTLLTIVRDHKGASELAKALSYLIRNLQKG
;
A
#
# COMPACT_ATOMS: atom_id res chain seq x y z
N MET A 1 26.68 65.64 -45.38
CA MET A 1 26.63 66.12 -43.99
C MET A 1 26.79 64.93 -43.05
N GLN A 2 27.93 64.87 -42.36
CA GLN A 2 28.16 64.40 -40.97
C GLN A 2 27.42 63.16 -40.43
N LEU A 3 28.20 62.08 -40.26
CA LEU A 3 28.34 61.15 -39.12
C LEU A 3 27.31 61.18 -37.97
N ARG A 4 26.90 59.99 -37.51
CA ARG A 4 27.30 59.43 -36.19
C ARG A 4 26.82 57.99 -35.97
N GLN A 5 27.79 57.11 -35.71
CA GLN A 5 27.60 55.83 -35.01
C GLN A 5 27.62 56.06 -33.50
N THR A 6 26.82 55.33 -32.71
CA THR A 6 27.18 54.98 -31.32
C THR A 6 26.49 53.69 -30.88
N ARG A 7 27.31 52.86 -30.21
CA ARG A 7 27.13 51.50 -29.71
C ARG A 7 26.11 51.39 -28.55
N SER A 8 25.53 50.20 -28.35
CA SER A 8 25.43 49.60 -27.01
C SER A 8 25.22 48.09 -27.10
N ARG A 9 26.07 47.34 -26.39
CA ARG A 9 26.02 45.88 -26.21
C ARG A 9 25.24 45.57 -24.94
N LEU A 10 24.35 44.59 -24.95
CA LEU A 10 24.01 43.84 -23.75
C LEU A 10 23.90 42.36 -24.09
N SER A 11 24.91 41.63 -23.61
CA SER A 11 25.01 40.18 -23.59
C SER A 11 23.99 39.59 -22.61
N ALA A 12 23.27 38.55 -23.01
CA ALA A 12 22.56 37.66 -22.09
C ALA A 12 22.96 36.22 -22.41
N LEU A 13 23.93 35.71 -21.66
CA LEU A 13 24.31 34.29 -21.62
C LEU A 13 23.26 33.56 -20.78
N ILE A 14 22.47 32.70 -21.42
CA ILE A 14 21.53 31.79 -20.73
C ILE A 14 22.28 30.48 -20.49
N LEU A 15 22.73 30.26 -19.25
CA LEU A 15 23.20 28.95 -18.78
C LEU A 15 21.96 28.11 -18.40
N SER A 16 21.60 27.14 -19.24
CA SER A 16 20.61 26.12 -18.91
C SER A 16 21.29 24.98 -18.15
N CYS A 17 21.11 24.94 -16.83
CA CYS A 17 21.54 23.83 -15.98
C CYS A 17 20.40 22.80 -15.89
N TRP A 18 20.50 21.70 -16.63
CA TRP A 18 19.57 20.57 -16.50
C TRP A 18 20.06 19.65 -15.38
N LEU A 19 19.47 19.79 -14.20
CA LEU A 19 19.61 18.83 -13.11
C LEU A 19 18.58 17.71 -13.31
N ALA A 20 19.03 16.58 -13.86
CA ALA A 20 18.29 15.32 -13.81
C ALA A 20 18.38 14.76 -12.39
N ALA A 21 17.31 14.92 -11.60
CA ALA A 21 17.20 14.28 -10.30
C ALA A 21 16.84 12.79 -10.50
N PRO A 22 17.50 11.84 -9.81
CA PRO A 22 17.10 10.45 -9.82
C PRO A 22 15.76 10.28 -9.08
N LEU A 23 14.81 9.58 -9.71
CA LEU A 23 13.58 9.09 -9.10
C LEU A 23 13.94 8.05 -8.02
N ALA A 24 14.05 8.49 -6.76
CA ALA A 24 14.12 7.58 -5.64
C ALA A 24 12.73 6.99 -5.38
N PHE A 25 12.52 5.72 -5.71
CA PHE A 25 11.37 4.96 -5.27
C PHE A 25 11.58 4.56 -3.80
N ALA A 26 10.74 5.06 -2.90
CA ALA A 26 10.76 4.65 -1.51
C ALA A 26 10.06 3.29 -1.35
N THR A 27 10.84 2.21 -1.29
CA THR A 27 10.41 0.91 -0.78
C THR A 27 10.70 0.87 0.71
N ASP A 28 9.71 1.19 1.54
CA ASP A 28 9.90 1.24 2.99
C ASP A 28 9.45 -0.11 3.60
N PRO A 29 10.38 -0.93 4.14
CA PRO A 29 9.97 -2.12 4.88
C PRO A 29 9.24 -1.68 6.15
N ALA A 30 8.11 -2.34 6.47
CA ALA A 30 7.43 -2.07 7.73
C ALA A 30 8.40 -2.32 8.92
N PRO A 31 8.44 -1.43 9.92
CA PRO A 31 9.40 -1.54 11.01
C PRO A 31 9.20 -2.84 11.79
N ILE A 32 10.27 -3.61 11.96
CA ILE A 32 10.30 -4.79 12.83
C ILE A 32 10.27 -4.30 14.28
N LEU A 33 9.23 -4.63 15.03
CA LEU A 33 9.16 -4.30 16.45
C LEU A 33 10.04 -5.25 17.26
N SER A 34 10.63 -4.74 18.35
CA SER A 34 11.23 -5.60 19.37
C SER A 34 10.18 -6.55 19.96
N SER A 35 10.60 -7.63 20.62
CA SER A 35 9.66 -8.59 21.22
C SER A 35 8.70 -7.95 22.22
N ASN A 36 9.16 -6.96 22.99
CA ASN A 36 8.32 -6.24 23.95
C ASN A 36 7.29 -5.34 23.25
N GLU A 37 7.73 -4.57 22.24
CA GLU A 37 6.84 -3.72 21.43
C GLU A 37 5.82 -4.56 20.65
N GLN A 38 6.23 -5.72 20.13
CA GLN A 38 5.31 -6.67 19.50
C GLN A 38 4.25 -7.16 20.50
N GLY A 39 4.65 -7.52 21.72
CA GLY A 39 3.72 -7.96 22.76
C GLY A 39 2.68 -6.89 23.13
N GLN A 40 3.14 -5.64 23.31
CA GLN A 40 2.26 -4.50 23.60
C GLN A 40 1.30 -4.21 22.45
N TYR A 41 1.79 -4.24 21.20
CA TYR A 41 0.97 -4.07 20.02
C TYR A 41 -0.16 -5.11 19.95
N LEU A 42 0.17 -6.39 20.15
CA LEU A 42 -0.82 -7.47 20.12
C LEU A 42 -1.81 -7.37 21.29
N GLN A 43 -1.37 -6.95 22.47
CA GLN A 43 -2.25 -6.71 23.62
C GLN A 43 -3.25 -5.59 23.33
N GLU A 44 -2.80 -4.50 22.72
CA GLU A 44 -3.65 -3.38 22.33
C GLU A 44 -4.68 -3.79 21.27
N LEU A 45 -4.28 -4.56 20.25
CA LEU A 45 -5.23 -5.08 19.27
C LEU A 45 -6.27 -5.99 19.91
N LYS A 46 -5.86 -6.92 20.79
CA LYS A 46 -6.77 -7.79 21.54
C LYS A 46 -7.80 -6.98 22.33
N ARG A 47 -7.37 -5.89 22.98
CA ARG A 47 -8.24 -4.96 23.70
C ARG A 47 -9.22 -4.23 22.77
N THR A 48 -8.72 -3.65 21.68
CA THR A 48 -9.54 -2.91 20.70
C THR A 48 -10.61 -3.80 20.06
N TYR A 49 -10.26 -5.03 19.70
CA TYR A 49 -11.16 -5.97 19.05
C TYR A 49 -11.87 -6.93 20.03
N GLN A 50 -11.73 -6.69 21.34
CA GLN A 50 -12.42 -7.42 22.41
C GLN A 50 -12.28 -8.94 22.29
N THR A 51 -11.07 -9.42 22.02
CA THR A 51 -10.77 -10.84 21.88
C THR A 51 -9.48 -11.20 22.62
N GLN A 52 -9.38 -12.45 23.07
CA GLN A 52 -8.14 -12.99 23.61
C GLN A 52 -7.27 -13.68 22.54
N ASN A 53 -7.82 -13.89 21.34
CA ASN A 53 -7.16 -14.57 20.24
C ASN A 53 -6.40 -13.54 19.38
N GLU A 54 -5.07 -13.66 19.32
CA GLU A 54 -4.21 -12.76 18.55
C GLU A 54 -4.49 -12.81 17.05
N ARG A 55 -4.75 -14.00 16.51
CA ARG A 55 -5.10 -14.20 15.10
C ARG A 55 -6.38 -13.46 14.74
N GLN A 56 -7.41 -13.60 15.58
CA GLN A 56 -8.67 -12.89 15.39
C GLN A 56 -8.51 -11.37 15.47
N ALA A 57 -7.72 -10.88 16.44
CA ALA A 57 -7.46 -9.44 16.59
C ALA A 57 -6.72 -8.87 15.37
N LEU A 58 -5.68 -9.57 14.90
CA LEU A 58 -4.90 -9.17 13.72
C LEU A 58 -5.75 -9.20 12.44
N LEU A 59 -6.55 -10.24 12.24
CA LEU A 59 -7.44 -10.36 11.08
C LEU A 59 -8.50 -9.25 11.08
N ALA A 60 -9.10 -8.95 12.23
CA ALA A 60 -10.04 -7.86 12.38
C ALA A 60 -9.37 -6.50 12.12
N HIS A 61 -8.13 -6.31 12.59
CA HIS A 61 -7.36 -5.10 12.34
C HIS A 61 -7.05 -4.88 10.87
N CYS A 62 -6.53 -5.91 10.18
CA CYS A 62 -6.24 -5.84 8.75
C CYS A 62 -7.51 -5.51 7.96
N ASN A 63 -8.64 -6.16 8.26
CA ASN A 63 -9.91 -5.88 7.58
C ASN A 63 -10.44 -4.47 7.84
N GLN A 64 -10.27 -3.94 9.06
CA GLN A 64 -10.64 -2.56 9.36
C GLN A 64 -9.79 -1.56 8.56
N LEU A 65 -8.47 -1.78 8.48
CA LEU A 65 -7.58 -0.95 7.66
C LEU A 65 -7.95 -1.02 6.17
N LEU A 66 -8.22 -2.23 5.64
CA LEU A 66 -8.64 -2.42 4.25
C LEU A 66 -9.96 -1.70 3.94
N LYS A 67 -10.88 -1.64 4.90
CA LYS A 67 -12.12 -0.87 4.78
C LYS A 67 -11.85 0.64 4.81
N THR A 68 -11.00 1.10 5.73
CA THR A 68 -10.66 2.53 5.87
C THR A 68 -9.93 3.08 4.65
N TYR A 69 -9.00 2.30 4.09
CA TYR A 69 -8.14 2.71 2.98
C TYR A 69 -8.57 2.12 1.63
N ALA A 70 -9.83 1.70 1.50
CA ALA A 70 -10.37 1.19 0.24
C ALA A 70 -10.22 2.25 -0.87
N LEU A 71 -9.81 1.80 -2.06
CA LEU A 71 -9.73 2.68 -3.23
C LEU A 71 -11.12 2.82 -3.84
N THR A 72 -11.80 3.92 -3.55
CA THR A 72 -13.10 4.22 -4.14
C THR A 72 -12.96 4.99 -5.44
N ALA A 73 -14.01 4.97 -6.26
CA ALA A 73 -14.12 5.75 -7.48
C ALA A 73 -13.91 7.25 -7.22
N GLY A 74 -14.26 7.75 -6.02
CA GLY A 74 -14.07 9.13 -5.59
C GLY A 74 -12.61 9.61 -5.66
N TYR A 75 -11.63 8.73 -5.43
CA TYR A 75 -10.20 9.05 -5.52
C TYR A 75 -9.66 9.02 -6.97
N GLN A 76 -10.40 8.40 -7.90
CA GLN A 76 -9.98 8.17 -9.28
C GLN A 76 -10.47 9.26 -10.25
N VAL A 77 -10.49 10.52 -9.82
CA VAL A 77 -10.95 11.63 -10.66
C VAL A 77 -10.09 11.75 -11.92
N GLY A 78 -10.71 11.87 -13.08
CA GLY A 78 -10.03 11.99 -14.37
C GLY A 78 -9.50 10.67 -14.96
N GLN A 79 -9.69 9.53 -14.27
CA GLN A 79 -9.37 8.22 -14.83
C GLN A 79 -10.50 7.73 -15.74
N ALA A 80 -10.14 7.07 -16.84
CA ALA A 80 -11.10 6.55 -17.82
C ALA A 80 -11.99 5.42 -17.25
N LYS A 81 -11.44 4.62 -16.32
CA LYS A 81 -12.16 3.58 -15.61
C LYS A 81 -12.06 3.85 -14.12
N ARG A 82 -13.19 4.12 -13.47
CA ARG A 82 -13.28 4.37 -12.03
C ARG A 82 -14.03 3.22 -11.41
N GLU A 83 -13.48 2.63 -10.35
CA GLU A 83 -14.09 1.47 -9.70
C GLU A 83 -13.93 1.58 -8.19
N ASP A 84 -14.92 1.13 -7.43
CA ASP A 84 -14.75 0.88 -6.01
C ASP A 84 -14.09 -0.48 -5.83
N LEU A 85 -12.93 -0.48 -5.16
CA LEU A 85 -12.12 -1.65 -4.90
C LEU A 85 -12.10 -1.92 -3.39
N THR A 86 -12.68 -3.05 -3.00
CA THR A 86 -12.73 -3.48 -1.59
C THR A 86 -12.13 -4.86 -1.42
N TYR A 87 -11.62 -5.11 -0.22
CA TYR A 87 -10.95 -6.35 0.14
C TYR A 87 -11.49 -6.91 1.44
N GLN A 88 -11.49 -8.23 1.53
CA GLN A 88 -11.76 -8.94 2.77
C GLN A 88 -10.79 -10.12 2.92
N LEU A 89 -10.16 -10.18 4.10
CA LEU A 89 -9.30 -11.27 4.53
C LEU A 89 -10.07 -12.22 5.42
N ARG A 90 -9.87 -13.52 5.21
CA ARG A 90 -10.37 -14.59 6.07
C ARG A 90 -9.26 -15.63 6.28
N GLU A 91 -9.30 -16.27 7.44
CA GLU A 91 -8.49 -17.46 7.68
C GLU A 91 -8.96 -18.59 6.76
N GLY A 92 -8.00 -19.26 6.11
CA GLY A 92 -8.25 -20.45 5.30
C GLY A 92 -7.93 -21.72 6.06
N ASP A 93 -7.49 -22.75 5.34
CA ASP A 93 -6.90 -23.93 5.96
C ASP A 93 -5.53 -23.60 6.60
N SER A 94 -4.89 -24.59 7.23
CA SER A 94 -3.62 -24.40 7.92
C SER A 94 -2.57 -23.80 6.96
N GLY A 95 -2.03 -22.62 7.32
CA GLY A 95 -1.05 -21.90 6.51
C GLY A 95 -1.64 -21.19 5.29
N GLU A 96 -2.95 -20.98 5.23
CA GLU A 96 -3.61 -20.25 4.15
C GLU A 96 -4.29 -18.96 4.62
N LEU A 97 -4.24 -17.94 3.76
CA LEU A 97 -5.01 -16.71 3.90
C LEU A 97 -5.93 -16.55 2.69
N LEU A 98 -7.23 -16.45 2.93
CA LEU A 98 -8.22 -16.21 1.89
C LEU A 98 -8.38 -14.71 1.68
N LEU A 99 -8.18 -14.25 0.45
CA LEU A 99 -8.35 -12.87 0.03
C LEU A 99 -9.51 -12.77 -0.97
N ARG A 100 -10.58 -12.09 -0.56
CA ARG A 100 -11.68 -11.69 -1.44
C ARG A 100 -11.43 -10.27 -1.90
N GLU A 101 -11.49 -10.05 -3.21
CA GLU A 101 -11.47 -8.74 -3.87
C GLU A 101 -12.83 -8.51 -4.52
N GLU A 102 -13.41 -7.33 -4.32
CA GLU A 102 -14.59 -6.89 -5.04
C GLU A 102 -14.26 -5.61 -5.81
N LYS A 103 -14.67 -5.59 -7.08
CA LYS A 103 -14.59 -4.43 -7.97
C LYS A 103 -16.00 -4.06 -8.39
N ARG A 104 -16.42 -2.84 -8.03
CA ARG A 104 -17.71 -2.29 -8.41
C ARG A 104 -17.50 -1.09 -9.33
N ASP A 105 -18.08 -1.16 -10.51
CA ASP A 105 -18.13 -0.01 -11.41
C ASP A 105 -19.38 0.83 -11.05
N PRO A 106 -19.21 2.08 -10.61
CA PRO A 106 -20.31 2.93 -10.17
C PRO A 106 -21.17 3.46 -11.33
N GLN A 107 -20.69 3.38 -12.58
CA GLN A 107 -21.41 3.88 -13.76
C GLN A 107 -22.37 2.83 -14.33
N ASN A 108 -21.94 1.57 -14.39
CA ASN A 108 -22.75 0.48 -14.97
C ASN A 108 -23.27 -0.53 -13.91
N HIS A 109 -22.99 -0.30 -12.62
CA HIS A 109 -23.39 -1.15 -11.50
C HIS A 109 -22.87 -2.60 -11.57
N THR A 110 -21.86 -2.87 -12.40
CA THR A 110 -21.25 -4.20 -12.51
C THR A 110 -20.43 -4.50 -11.26
N LEU A 111 -20.62 -5.69 -10.70
CA LEU A 111 -19.85 -6.22 -9.58
C LEU A 111 -19.04 -7.43 -10.06
N SER A 112 -17.72 -7.36 -9.93
CA SER A 112 -16.82 -8.50 -10.09
C SER A 112 -16.28 -8.91 -8.73
N VAL A 113 -16.30 -10.21 -8.43
CA VAL A 113 -15.78 -10.78 -7.19
C VAL A 113 -14.72 -11.82 -7.53
N SER A 114 -13.54 -11.70 -6.92
CA SER A 114 -12.45 -12.66 -7.03
C SER A 114 -12.09 -13.19 -5.64
N ASN A 115 -11.90 -14.50 -5.51
CA ASN A 115 -11.39 -15.12 -4.28
C ASN A 115 -10.06 -15.79 -4.61
N ARG A 116 -9.05 -15.52 -3.79
CA ARG A 116 -7.69 -16.05 -3.94
C ARG A 116 -7.26 -16.71 -2.63
N VAL A 117 -6.61 -17.86 -2.73
CA VAL A 117 -5.90 -18.50 -1.62
C VAL A 117 -4.45 -18.02 -1.69
N VAL A 118 -3.93 -17.50 -0.58
CA VAL A 118 -2.54 -17.07 -0.45
C VAL A 118 -1.82 -18.10 0.43
N PRO A 119 -0.96 -18.96 -0.15
CA PRO A 119 -0.20 -19.93 0.63
C PRO A 119 0.89 -19.22 1.44
N LEU A 120 1.01 -19.56 2.72
CA LEU A 120 1.92 -18.88 3.65
C LEU A 120 3.05 -19.78 4.15
N PHE A 121 3.02 -21.10 3.96
CA PHE A 121 4.13 -21.94 4.39
C PHE A 121 5.35 -21.77 3.47
N GLY A 122 6.53 -21.70 4.10
CA GLY A 122 7.81 -21.59 3.37
C GLY A 122 8.08 -20.23 2.73
N VAL A 123 7.21 -19.23 2.92
CA VAL A 123 7.39 -17.87 2.39
C VAL A 123 7.87 -16.91 3.47
N ASP A 124 8.61 -15.87 3.06
CA ASP A 124 8.94 -14.75 3.93
C ASP A 124 7.64 -14.08 4.41
N PRO A 125 7.39 -14.01 5.74
CA PRO A 125 6.16 -13.43 6.26
C PRO A 125 6.10 -11.90 6.19
N PHE A 126 7.20 -11.21 5.86
CA PHE A 126 7.22 -9.75 5.84
C PHE A 126 6.54 -9.20 4.57
N VAL A 127 5.41 -8.50 4.79
CA VAL A 127 4.70 -7.82 3.71
C VAL A 127 5.37 -6.49 3.42
N ARG A 128 5.78 -6.31 2.17
CA ARG A 128 6.35 -5.07 1.66
C ARG A 128 5.27 -4.25 0.97
N TYR A 129 5.44 -2.93 0.97
CA TYR A 129 4.56 -2.03 0.26
C TYR A 129 5.35 -0.98 -0.52
N GLU A 130 4.71 -0.45 -1.54
CA GLU A 130 5.21 0.65 -2.35
C GLU A 130 4.14 1.74 -2.40
N CYS A 131 4.50 2.93 -1.94
CA CYS A 131 3.67 4.13 -1.99
C CYS A 131 4.44 5.19 -2.80
N PRO A 132 4.25 5.25 -4.13
CA PRO A 132 4.96 6.22 -4.95
C PRO A 132 4.63 7.67 -4.56
N ASN A 133 5.60 8.57 -4.75
CA ASN A 133 5.44 10.00 -4.48
C ASN A 133 4.34 10.65 -5.35
N SER A 134 4.08 10.06 -6.52
CA SER A 134 3.02 10.42 -7.46
C SER A 134 2.00 9.30 -7.60
N GLY A 135 0.73 9.66 -7.84
CA GLY A 135 -0.37 8.70 -7.96
C GLY A 135 -1.28 8.70 -6.74
N ILE A 136 -2.29 7.83 -6.77
CA ILE A 136 -3.37 7.80 -5.76
C ILE A 136 -3.43 6.48 -4.99
N THR A 137 -2.49 5.57 -5.21
CA THR A 137 -2.50 4.24 -4.60
C THR A 137 -1.19 3.92 -3.89
N CYS A 138 -1.30 3.01 -2.92
CA CYS A 138 -0.20 2.19 -2.43
C CYS A 138 -0.47 0.73 -2.79
N THR A 139 0.57 -0.02 -3.15
CA THR A 139 0.48 -1.45 -3.47
C THR A 139 1.20 -2.28 -2.43
N LEU A 140 0.52 -3.29 -1.90
CA LEU A 140 1.11 -4.28 -1.00
C LEU A 140 1.50 -5.51 -1.82
N ARG A 141 2.69 -6.04 -1.57
CA ARG A 141 3.26 -7.18 -2.32
C ARG A 141 2.88 -8.50 -1.68
N THR A 142 2.76 -9.55 -2.50
CA THR A 142 2.54 -10.91 -2.02
C THR A 142 3.73 -11.35 -1.16
N PRO A 143 3.49 -12.01 0.00
CA PRO A 143 4.58 -12.57 0.82
C PRO A 143 5.42 -13.58 0.03
N GLY A 144 6.71 -13.71 0.35
CA GLY A 144 7.66 -14.52 -0.41
C GLY A 144 8.58 -13.68 -1.28
N ASP A 145 8.54 -13.85 -2.60
CA ASP A 145 9.45 -13.17 -3.53
C ASP A 145 9.11 -11.68 -3.75
N GLY A 146 7.93 -11.25 -3.33
CA GLY A 146 7.45 -9.87 -3.46
C GLY A 146 7.18 -9.43 -4.90
N SER A 147 7.23 -10.35 -5.88
CA SER A 147 7.16 -10.01 -7.31
C SER A 147 5.76 -9.60 -7.75
N SER A 148 4.73 -10.09 -7.06
CA SER A 148 3.32 -9.87 -7.42
C SER A 148 2.63 -8.91 -6.45
N THR A 149 1.64 -8.19 -6.96
CA THR A 149 0.76 -7.36 -6.12
C THR A 149 -0.26 -8.23 -5.41
N LEU A 150 -0.27 -8.16 -4.08
CA LEU A 150 -1.29 -8.78 -3.24
C LEU A 150 -2.60 -8.00 -3.36
N LEU A 151 -2.55 -6.71 -3.04
CA LEU A 151 -3.69 -5.80 -3.02
C LEU A 151 -3.24 -4.34 -3.15
N THR A 152 -4.21 -3.46 -3.47
CA THR A 152 -3.99 -2.03 -3.69
C THR A 152 -4.91 -1.21 -2.80
N ILE A 153 -4.38 -0.22 -2.11
CA ILE A 153 -5.17 0.70 -1.27
C ILE A 153 -5.00 2.15 -1.76
N VAL A 154 -5.84 3.07 -1.28
CA VAL A 154 -5.63 4.50 -1.48
C VAL A 154 -4.28 4.93 -0.90
N ARG A 155 -3.64 5.92 -1.50
CA ARG A 155 -2.32 6.40 -1.08
C ARG A 155 -2.39 7.06 0.30
N ASP A 156 -2.01 6.29 1.30
CA ASP A 156 -1.73 6.75 2.66
C ASP A 156 -0.48 6.01 3.18
N HIS A 157 0.62 6.73 3.40
CA HIS A 157 1.88 6.11 3.82
C HIS A 157 1.77 5.48 5.22
N LYS A 158 1.02 6.08 6.14
CA LYS A 158 0.85 5.55 7.50
C LYS A 158 -0.07 4.34 7.48
N GLY A 159 -1.18 4.41 6.75
CA GLY A 159 -2.11 3.32 6.54
C GLY A 159 -1.47 2.11 5.87
N ALA A 160 -0.66 2.33 4.82
CA ALA A 160 0.09 1.26 4.16
C ALA A 160 1.12 0.61 5.08
N SER A 161 1.88 1.41 5.83
CA SER A 161 2.85 0.92 6.81
C SER A 161 2.18 0.09 7.92
N GLU A 162 1.08 0.58 8.47
CA GLU A 162 0.32 -0.13 9.50
C GLU A 162 -0.28 -1.44 8.97
N LEU A 163 -0.85 -1.42 7.77
CA LEU A 163 -1.41 -2.61 7.14
C LEU A 163 -0.33 -3.66 6.84
N ALA A 164 0.82 -3.24 6.31
CA ALA A 164 1.94 -4.12 6.04
C ALA A 164 2.48 -4.75 7.34
N LYS A 165 2.60 -3.97 8.42
CA LYS A 165 2.99 -4.46 9.75
C LYS A 165 1.98 -5.47 10.30
N ALA A 166 0.69 -5.15 10.28
CA ALA A 166 -0.38 -6.02 10.77
C ALA A 166 -0.46 -7.34 9.99
N LEU A 167 -0.36 -7.27 8.66
CA LEU A 167 -0.32 -8.46 7.80
C LEU A 167 0.91 -9.32 8.08
N SER A 168 2.08 -8.72 8.28
CA SER A 168 3.29 -9.47 8.61
C SER A 168 3.14 -10.26 9.91
N TYR A 169 2.52 -9.67 10.93
CA TYR A 169 2.21 -10.39 12.17
C TYR A 169 1.13 -11.45 12.01
N LEU A 170 0.09 -11.18 11.21
CA LEU A 170 -0.95 -12.16 10.89
C LEU A 170 -0.34 -13.40 10.21
N ILE A 171 0.49 -13.20 9.20
CA ILE A 171 1.14 -14.29 8.45
C ILE A 171 2.05 -15.10 9.37
N ARG A 172 2.90 -14.45 10.18
CA ARG A 172 3.73 -15.14 11.18
C ARG A 172 2.90 -15.94 12.17
N ASN A 173 1.72 -15.48 12.55
CA ASN A 173 0.83 -16.21 13.45
C ASN A 173 0.20 -17.42 12.75
N LEU A 174 -0.26 -17.27 11.51
CA LEU A 174 -0.83 -18.36 10.70
C LEU A 174 0.19 -19.45 10.37
N GLN A 175 1.46 -19.09 10.17
CA GLN A 175 2.55 -20.05 9.93
C GLN A 175 2.89 -20.93 11.13
N LYS A 176 2.50 -20.55 12.36
CA LYS A 176 2.85 -21.30 13.58
C LYS A 176 1.87 -22.43 13.93
N GLY A 177 0.72 -22.50 13.26
CA GLY A 177 -0.39 -23.40 13.62
C GLY A 177 -1.32 -22.76 14.63
#